data_AF-A0A9K3I5K7-F1
#
_entry.id   AF-A0A9K3I5K7-F1
#
_cell.length_a   1.000
_cell.length_b   1.000
_cell.length_c   1.000
_cell.angle_alpha   90.00
_cell.angle_beta   90.00
_cell.angle_gamma   90.00
#
_symmetry.space_group_name_H-M   'P 1'
#
loop_
_entity.id
_entity.type
_entity.pdbx_description
1 polymer ?
#
loop_
_entity_poly.entity_id
_entity_poly.type
_entity_poly.pdbx_seq_one_letter_code
_entity_poly.pdbx_strand_id
1 'polypeptide(L)'
;MAQDPSSVSPYDEAMDALSSLITQKSRADQTNAGLRFELMFDYVKILDLEDSISKMKIIHVAGTKGKGSTCTFTEAILRNCGFRTGLFTSPHLIDVRERFRLDGEDISEEKFLAYFWWCWDRLKA
;
A
#
# COMPACT_ATOMS: atom_id res chain seq x y z
N MET A 1 21.18 8.64 -26.92
CA MET A 1 21.71 7.97 -25.72
C MET A 1 21.05 6.61 -25.65
N ALA A 2 21.75 5.55 -26.05
CA ALA A 2 21.27 4.20 -25.90
C ALA A 2 21.31 3.83 -24.42
N GLN A 3 20.19 3.34 -23.87
CA GLN A 3 20.15 2.80 -22.51
C GLN A 3 20.92 1.48 -22.48
N ASP A 4 21.77 1.31 -21.46
CA ASP A 4 22.53 0.09 -21.20
C ASP A 4 21.57 -1.05 -20.81
N PRO A 5 21.57 -2.21 -21.49
CA PRO A 5 20.69 -3.34 -21.19
C PRO A 5 20.90 -3.98 -19.81
N SER A 6 21.91 -3.55 -19.05
CA SER A 6 22.30 -4.13 -17.77
C SER A 6 21.90 -3.32 -16.52
N SER A 7 21.27 -2.15 -16.67
CA SER A 7 20.77 -1.39 -15.51
C SER A 7 19.39 -1.90 -15.10
N VAL A 8 19.31 -2.58 -13.95
CA VAL A 8 18.04 -2.91 -13.30
C VAL A 8 17.24 -1.62 -13.07
N SER A 9 15.96 -1.61 -13.46
CA SER A 9 15.11 -0.44 -13.21
C SER A 9 14.99 -0.22 -11.69
N PRO A 10 15.03 1.03 -11.19
CA PRO A 10 14.77 1.30 -9.77
C PRO A 10 13.44 0.71 -9.28
N TYR A 11 12.45 0.60 -10.17
CA TYR A 11 11.18 -0.06 -9.89
C TYR A 11 11.33 -1.56 -9.67
N ASP A 12 12.10 -2.24 -10.52
CA ASP A 12 12.35 -3.67 -10.39
C ASP A 12 13.12 -3.96 -9.09
N GLU A 13 14.08 -3.11 -8.72
CA GLU A 13 14.79 -3.21 -7.44
C GLU A 13 13.84 -3.10 -6.24
N ALA A 14 12.91 -2.14 -6.27
CA ALA A 14 11.88 -2.01 -5.22
C ALA A 14 10.95 -3.23 -5.16
N MET A 15 10.59 -3.79 -6.31
CA MET A 15 9.74 -4.98 -6.40
C MET A 15 10.45 -6.24 -5.91
N ASP A 16 11.74 -6.39 -6.17
CA ASP A 16 12.57 -7.48 -5.64
C ASP A 16 12.70 -7.36 -4.11
N ALA A 17 12.97 -6.15 -3.61
CA ALA A 17 13.01 -5.88 -2.18
C ALA A 17 11.68 -6.21 -1.50
N LEU A 18 10.54 -5.76 -2.06
CA LEU A 18 9.21 -6.05 -1.55
C LEU A 18 8.92 -7.56 -1.56
N SER A 19 9.26 -8.25 -2.64
CA SER A 19 9.04 -9.69 -2.79
C SER A 19 9.85 -10.50 -1.79
N SER A 20 11.05 -10.04 -1.43
CA SER A 20 11.89 -10.68 -0.40
C SER A 20 11.22 -10.73 0.98
N LEU A 21 10.27 -9.82 1.27
CA LEU A 21 9.52 -9.79 2.52
C LEU A 21 8.39 -10.83 2.56
N ILE A 22 7.99 -11.39 1.41
CA ILE A 22 6.93 -12.39 1.31
C ILE A 22 7.52 -13.75 1.70
N THR A 23 7.84 -13.93 2.99
CA THR A 23 8.17 -15.25 3.54
C THR A 23 6.94 -16.15 3.43
N GLN A 24 7.09 -17.39 2.92
CA GLN A 24 6.00 -18.36 2.80
C GLN A 24 5.35 -18.65 4.17
N LYS A 25 4.30 -17.89 4.52
CA LYS A 25 3.49 -18.14 5.70
C LYS A 25 2.48 -19.25 5.40
N SER A 26 2.78 -20.45 5.90
CA SER A 26 1.82 -21.52 6.13
C SER A 26 0.60 -20.97 6.90
N ARG A 27 -0.60 -21.44 6.54
CA ARG A 27 -1.90 -21.10 7.16
C ARG A 27 -2.00 -21.46 8.67
N ALA A 28 -0.95 -21.95 9.31
CA ALA A 28 -1.01 -22.64 10.60
C ALA A 28 -0.98 -21.77 11.87
N ASP A 29 -0.48 -20.52 11.87
CA ASP A 29 -0.34 -19.76 13.13
C ASP A 29 -1.43 -18.68 13.31
N GLN A 30 -2.59 -19.13 13.79
CA GLN A 30 -3.64 -18.26 14.33
C GLN A 30 -3.31 -17.71 15.73
N THR A 31 -2.29 -18.22 16.41
CA THR A 31 -1.83 -17.82 17.76
C THR A 31 -1.16 -16.44 17.82
N ASN A 32 -0.68 -15.91 16.68
CA ASN A 32 0.08 -14.64 16.63
C ASN A 32 -0.76 -13.40 16.31
N ALA A 33 -2.09 -13.43 16.49
CA ALA A 33 -2.95 -12.29 16.16
C ALA A 33 -2.64 -11.03 16.98
N GLY A 34 -2.38 -11.17 18.28
CA GLY A 34 -2.02 -10.04 19.16
C GLY A 34 -0.72 -9.34 18.75
N LEU A 35 0.33 -10.13 18.52
CA LEU A 35 1.64 -9.64 18.07
C LEU A 35 1.58 -8.89 16.71
N ARG A 36 0.63 -9.26 15.83
CA ARG A 36 0.46 -8.60 14.53
C ARG A 36 -0.13 -7.21 14.65
N PHE A 37 -1.04 -6.97 15.60
CA PHE A 37 -1.63 -5.65 15.81
C PHE A 37 -0.66 -4.70 16.50
N GLU A 38 0.07 -5.18 17.51
CA GLU A 38 1.11 -4.39 18.20
C GLU A 38 2.20 -3.93 17.21
N LEU A 39 2.67 -4.83 16.35
CA LEU A 39 3.66 -4.49 15.32
C LEU A 39 3.20 -3.39 14.36
N MET A 40 1.90 -3.32 14.03
CA MET A 40 1.38 -2.25 13.18
C MET A 40 1.41 -0.89 13.88
N PHE A 41 1.13 -0.83 15.18
CA PHE A 41 1.27 0.41 15.95
C PHE A 41 2.74 0.85 16.00
N ASP A 42 3.66 -0.08 16.20
CA ASP A 42 5.09 0.22 16.19
C ASP A 42 5.53 0.78 14.83
N TYR A 43 5.08 0.18 13.72
CA TYR A 43 5.39 0.71 12.38
C TYR A 43 4.80 2.10 12.15
N VAL A 44 3.54 2.34 12.54
CA VAL A 44 2.93 3.67 12.40
C VAL A 44 3.71 4.72 13.21
N LYS A 45 4.21 4.34 14.39
CA LYS A 45 5.04 5.20 15.23
C LYS A 45 6.44 5.45 14.65
N ILE A 46 7.12 4.41 14.16
CA ILE A 46 8.43 4.53 13.50
C ILE A 46 8.35 5.45 12.27
N LEU A 47 7.22 5.38 11.55
CA LEU A 47 6.96 6.22 10.38
C LEU A 47 6.44 7.63 10.73
N ASP A 48 6.22 7.94 12.00
CA ASP A 48 5.67 9.23 12.46
C ASP A 48 4.32 9.59 11.80
N LEU A 49 3.44 8.58 11.65
CA LEU A 49 2.15 8.70 10.96
C LEU A 49 0.93 8.75 11.90
N GLU A 50 1.12 8.63 13.22
CA GLU A 50 0.04 8.56 14.21
C GLU A 50 -0.93 9.75 14.09
N ASP A 51 -0.37 10.97 14.05
CA ASP A 51 -1.12 12.22 13.95
C ASP A 51 -1.80 12.39 12.59
N SER A 52 -1.16 11.92 11.51
CA SER A 52 -1.72 12.02 10.17
C SER A 52 -2.90 11.08 10.00
N ILE A 53 -2.75 9.82 10.43
CA ILE A 53 -3.79 8.78 10.34
C ILE A 53 -4.99 9.13 11.21
N SER A 54 -4.80 9.64 12.43
CA SER A 54 -5.90 9.98 13.35
C SER A 54 -6.82 11.09 12.80
N LYS A 55 -6.30 11.95 11.91
CA LYS A 55 -7.06 13.04 11.28
C LYS A 55 -7.78 12.59 10.00
N MET A 56 -7.43 11.44 9.42
CA MET A 56 -8.05 10.93 8.20
C MET A 56 -9.51 10.48 8.43
N LYS A 57 -10.33 10.62 7.38
CA LYS A 57 -11.70 10.08 7.34
C LYS A 57 -11.66 8.76 6.59
N ILE A 58 -11.74 7.64 7.32
CA ILE A 58 -11.53 6.30 6.79
C ILE A 58 -12.84 5.56 6.66
N ILE A 59 -13.10 4.99 5.48
CA ILE A 59 -14.15 4.00 5.25
C ILE A 59 -13.46 2.65 5.07
N HIS A 60 -13.65 1.74 6.02
CA HIS A 60 -13.08 0.39 5.97
C HIS A 60 -14.14 -0.62 5.53
N VAL A 61 -13.89 -1.32 4.43
CA VAL A 61 -14.81 -2.32 3.86
C VAL A 61 -14.27 -3.73 4.05
N ALA A 62 -14.96 -4.53 4.86
CA ALA A 62 -14.68 -5.94 5.07
C ALA A 62 -15.74 -6.85 4.43
N GLY A 63 -15.43 -8.12 4.20
CA GLY A 63 -16.37 -9.11 3.65
C GLY A 63 -15.74 -10.10 2.67
N THR A 64 -16.50 -11.11 2.25
CA THR A 64 -15.97 -12.20 1.39
C THR A 64 -15.94 -11.80 -0.09
N LYS A 65 -16.96 -11.10 -0.58
CA LYS A 65 -17.12 -10.68 -1.98
C LYS A 65 -17.51 -9.21 -2.05
N GLY A 66 -17.31 -8.59 -3.21
CA GLY A 66 -17.77 -7.22 -3.49
C GLY A 66 -16.93 -6.08 -2.89
N LYS A 67 -15.99 -6.35 -1.98
CA LYS A 67 -15.14 -5.31 -1.35
C LYS A 67 -14.52 -4.33 -2.35
N GLY A 68 -13.83 -4.84 -3.37
CA GLY A 68 -13.19 -4.00 -4.39
C GLY A 68 -14.20 -3.11 -5.11
N SER A 69 -15.29 -3.69 -5.61
CA SER A 69 -16.36 -2.94 -6.27
C SER A 69 -17.00 -1.89 -5.35
N THR A 70 -17.28 -2.23 -4.10
CA THR A 70 -17.81 -1.30 -3.10
C THR A 70 -16.86 -0.15 -2.86
N CYS A 71 -15.57 -0.41 -2.61
CA CYS A 71 -14.60 0.65 -2.39
C CYS A 71 -14.46 1.57 -3.62
N THR A 72 -14.43 1.01 -4.83
CA THR A 72 -14.36 1.79 -6.08
C THR A 72 -15.60 2.67 -6.28
N PHE A 73 -16.80 2.14 -6.02
CA PHE A 73 -18.03 2.95 -6.12
C PHE A 73 -18.08 4.04 -5.05
N THR A 74 -17.72 3.72 -3.81
CA THR A 74 -17.65 4.71 -2.73
C THR A 74 -16.65 5.82 -3.03
N GLU A 75 -15.45 5.48 -3.50
CA GLU A 75 -14.43 6.44 -3.93
C GLU A 75 -14.98 7.37 -5.03
N ALA A 76 -15.55 6.80 -6.09
CA ALA A 76 -16.01 7.57 -7.24
C ALA A 76 -17.16 8.52 -6.87
N ILE A 77 -18.08 8.08 -6.01
CA ILE A 77 -19.17 8.92 -5.51
C ILE A 77 -18.60 10.09 -4.70
N LEU A 78 -17.70 9.82 -3.75
CA LEU A 78 -17.11 10.87 -2.90
C LEU A 78 -16.28 11.87 -3.72
N ARG A 79 -15.49 11.37 -4.67
CA ARG A 79 -14.74 12.24 -5.58
C ARG A 79 -15.64 13.12 -6.43
N ASN A 80 -16.74 12.57 -6.97
CA ASN A 80 -17.73 13.34 -7.70
C ASN A 80 -18.49 14.35 -6.83
N CYS A 81 -18.54 14.16 -5.52
CA CYS A 81 -19.02 15.15 -4.56
C CYS A 81 -17.98 16.24 -4.20
N GLY A 82 -16.80 16.24 -4.82
CA GLY A 82 -15.77 17.24 -4.63
C GLY A 82 -14.78 16.96 -3.48
N PHE A 83 -14.81 15.76 -2.90
CA PHE A 83 -13.80 15.35 -1.92
C PHE A 83 -12.51 14.92 -2.61
N ARG A 84 -11.37 15.19 -1.96
CA ARG A 84 -10.12 14.51 -2.29
C ARG A 84 -10.17 13.09 -1.74
N THR A 85 -9.82 12.11 -2.55
CA THR A 85 -10.02 10.70 -2.22
C THR A 85 -8.72 9.91 -2.34
N GLY A 86 -8.58 8.93 -1.45
CA GLY A 86 -7.58 7.87 -1.56
C GLY A 86 -8.28 6.52 -1.51
N LEU A 87 -7.81 5.58 -2.32
CA LEU A 87 -8.36 4.22 -2.37
C LEU A 87 -7.23 3.21 -2.27
N PHE A 88 -7.39 2.28 -1.32
CA PHE A 88 -6.52 1.12 -1.16
C PHE A 88 -7.29 -0.18 -1.45
N THR A 89 -6.83 -0.95 -2.44
CA THR A 89 -7.43 -2.25 -2.82
C THR A 89 -6.39 -3.34 -3.02
N SER A 90 -6.77 -4.59 -2.78
CA SER A 90 -5.92 -5.76 -3.07
C SER A 90 -6.76 -6.99 -3.44
N PRO A 91 -6.20 -7.95 -4.22
CA PRO A 91 -4.90 -7.88 -4.91
C PRO A 91 -4.90 -6.88 -6.09
N HIS A 92 -3.77 -6.74 -6.76
CA HIS A 92 -3.66 -6.07 -8.07
C HIS A 92 -3.71 -7.11 -9.20
N LEU A 93 -3.94 -6.68 -10.45
CA LEU A 93 -3.95 -7.57 -11.62
C LEU A 93 -2.61 -7.58 -12.37
N ILE A 94 -2.06 -6.41 -12.67
CA ILE A 94 -0.83 -6.27 -13.47
C ILE A 94 0.25 -5.60 -12.63
N ASP A 95 -0.09 -4.49 -11.96
CA ASP A 95 0.89 -3.62 -11.30
C ASP A 95 0.51 -3.34 -9.84
N VAL A 96 1.47 -3.38 -8.91
CA VAL A 96 1.21 -3.07 -7.48
C VAL A 96 0.70 -1.66 -7.25
N ARG A 97 0.98 -0.72 -8.15
CA ARG A 97 0.47 0.65 -8.09
C ARG A 97 -1.05 0.71 -8.22
N GLU A 98 -1.69 -0.26 -8.86
CA GLU A 98 -3.16 -0.41 -8.90
C GLU A 98 -3.79 -0.49 -7.50
N ARG A 99 -3.00 -0.86 -6.48
CA ARG A 99 -3.46 -0.93 -5.10
C ARG A 99 -3.64 0.43 -4.45
N PHE A 100 -3.06 1.49 -5.02
CA PHE A 100 -3.04 2.82 -4.43
C PHE A 100 -3.53 3.84 -5.47
N ARG A 101 -4.74 4.36 -5.26
CA ARG A 101 -5.28 5.44 -6.10
C ARG A 101 -5.45 6.72 -5.31
N LEU A 102 -5.12 7.83 -5.95
CA LEU A 102 -5.36 9.17 -5.44
C LEU A 102 -6.19 9.93 -6.46
N ASP A 103 -7.32 10.47 -6.02
CA ASP A 103 -8.22 11.26 -6.85
C ASP A 103 -8.65 10.52 -8.16
N GLY A 104 -8.82 9.20 -8.08
CA GLY A 104 -9.26 8.32 -9.18
C GLY A 104 -8.15 7.67 -10.01
N GLU A 105 -6.91 8.11 -9.84
CA GLU A 105 -5.76 7.68 -10.65
C GLU A 105 -4.78 6.82 -9.83
N ASP A 106 -4.21 5.79 -10.45
CA ASP A 106 -3.12 5.00 -9.85
C ASP A 106 -1.91 5.92 -9.58
N ILE A 107 -1.16 5.65 -8.51
CA ILE A 107 0.06 6.43 -8.23
C ILE A 107 1.14 6.21 -9.30
N SER A 108 1.90 7.28 -9.59
CA SER A 108 3.03 7.19 -10.52
C SER A 108 4.16 6.33 -9.96
N GLU A 109 5.04 5.86 -10.83
CA GLU A 109 6.22 5.09 -10.44
C GLU A 109 7.12 5.88 -9.49
N GLU A 110 7.33 7.17 -9.76
CA GLU A 110 8.16 8.05 -8.94
C GLU A 110 7.59 8.19 -7.53
N LYS A 111 6.27 8.34 -7.41
CA LYS A 111 5.60 8.38 -6.10
C LYS A 111 5.73 7.05 -5.37
N PHE A 112 5.51 5.94 -6.06
CA PHE A 112 5.65 4.62 -5.46
C PHE A 112 7.05 4.41 -4.91
N LEU A 113 8.08 4.65 -5.74
CA LEU A 113 9.49 4.51 -5.35
C LEU A 113 9.85 5.39 -4.15
N ALA A 114 9.45 6.67 -4.18
CA ALA A 114 9.74 7.60 -3.10
C ALA A 114 9.18 7.12 -1.76
N TYR A 115 7.91 6.70 -1.73
CA TYR A 115 7.28 6.24 -0.49
C TYR A 115 7.70 4.83 -0.09
N PHE A 116 7.98 3.95 -1.04
CA PHE A 116 8.50 2.61 -0.76
C PHE A 116 9.83 2.68 -0.01
N TRP A 117 10.82 3.39 -0.57
CA TRP A 117 12.13 3.51 0.05
C TRP A 117 12.08 4.33 1.36
N TRP A 118 11.24 5.37 1.40
CA TRP A 118 11.02 6.13 2.64
C TRP A 118 10.52 5.23 3.80
N CYS A 119 9.59 4.31 3.52
CA CYS A 119 9.13 3.31 4.48
C CYS A 119 10.21 2.28 4.79
N TRP A 120 10.83 1.71 3.76
CA TRP A 120 11.83 0.65 3.89
C TRP A 120 12.99 1.06 4.79
N ASP A 121 13.56 2.23 4.55
CA ASP A 121 14.74 2.74 5.27
C ASP A 121 14.43 2.98 6.75
N ARG A 122 13.19 3.40 7.08
CA ARG A 122 12.76 3.65 8.46
C ARG A 122 12.41 2.37 9.20
N LEU A 123 11.83 1.39 8.52
CA LEU A 123 11.41 0.13 9.13
C LEU A 123 12.56 -0.87 9.29
N LYS A 124 13.67 -0.69 8.57
CA LYS A 124 14.89 -1.51 8.73
C LYS A 124 15.88 -0.97 9.77
N ALA A 125 15.74 0.27 10.21
CA ALA A 125 16.56 0.89 11.25
C ALA A 125 16.25 0.31 12.63
#